data_AF-A0A850G5K9-F1
#
_entry.id   AF-A0A850G5K9-F1
#
_cell.length_a   1.000
_cell.length_b   1.000
_cell.length_c   1.000
_cell.angle_alpha   90.00
_cell.angle_beta   90.00
_cell.angle_gamma   90.00
#
_symmetry.space_group_name_H-M   'P 1'
#
loop_
_entity.id
_entity.type
_entity.pdbx_description
1 polymer ?
#
loop_
_entity_poly.entity_id
_entity_poly.type
_entity_poly.pdbx_seq_one_letter_code
_entity_poly.pdbx_strand_id
1 'polypeptide(L)'
;MQRSRGRRVLAGAAFAALVIGLTLTPGRAPATVAEQRARLPPPATCKDPVAGVWQSHAYNPMYEEWGRFTLTIRRVEGSETELEGEILNESWYGPKTETVRGPCRNRLQYLVSMDAVGSYRDGEVEFHGLSWKMEDAICAVTNAFGYNLDRFSGTIDHEIQEFQSVNNDGGRYVDVPTVFRRVSCDDSEDVEPRVTMAPPPFYPPEESSRGCGFGQ
;
A
#
# COMPACT_ATOMS: atom_id res chain seq x y z
N MET A 1 31.84 -15.47 -60.41
CA MET A 1 31.62 -15.87 -59.00
C MET A 1 32.06 -14.74 -58.06
N GLN A 2 31.24 -13.72 -57.76
CA GLN A 2 31.67 -12.63 -56.86
C GLN A 2 30.54 -11.85 -56.16
N ARG A 3 29.31 -12.41 -56.11
CA ARG A 3 28.14 -11.75 -55.48
C ARG A 3 27.75 -12.31 -54.10
N SER A 4 28.39 -13.39 -53.63
CA SER A 4 27.97 -14.09 -52.39
C SER A 4 28.63 -13.59 -51.10
N ARG A 5 29.77 -12.87 -51.18
CA ARG A 5 30.50 -12.38 -49.99
C ARG A 5 29.81 -11.18 -49.32
N GLY A 6 29.29 -10.23 -50.10
CA GLY A 6 28.65 -9.02 -49.54
C GLY A 6 27.36 -9.30 -48.77
N ARG A 7 26.56 -10.28 -49.21
CA ARG A 7 25.31 -10.69 -48.55
C ARG A 7 25.51 -11.29 -47.15
N ARG A 8 26.62 -12.01 -46.93
CA ARG A 8 26.92 -12.63 -45.63
C ARG A 8 27.36 -11.61 -44.58
N VAL A 9 28.07 -10.56 -44.99
CA VAL A 9 28.51 -9.47 -44.10
C VAL A 9 27.32 -8.61 -43.67
N LEU A 10 26.43 -8.26 -44.60
CA LEU A 10 25.21 -7.51 -44.29
C LEU A 10 24.25 -8.26 -43.37
N ALA A 11 24.10 -9.59 -43.57
CA ALA A 11 23.27 -10.42 -42.70
C ALA A 11 23.82 -10.52 -41.27
N GLY A 12 25.15 -10.63 -41.11
CA GLY A 12 25.79 -10.65 -39.80
C GLY A 12 25.66 -9.32 -39.05
N ALA A 13 25.82 -8.19 -39.76
CA ALA A 13 25.65 -6.86 -39.18
C ALA A 13 24.20 -6.59 -38.75
N ALA A 14 23.21 -7.00 -39.56
CA ALA A 14 21.80 -6.87 -39.22
C ALA A 14 21.42 -7.73 -37.99
N PHE A 15 21.96 -8.95 -37.89
CA PHE A 15 21.72 -9.82 -36.73
C PHE A 15 22.36 -9.26 -35.46
N ALA A 16 23.60 -8.76 -35.55
CA ALA A 16 24.26 -8.10 -34.43
C ALA A 16 23.49 -6.85 -33.96
N ALA A 17 23.01 -6.02 -34.89
CA ALA A 17 22.20 -4.85 -34.56
C ALA A 17 20.85 -5.22 -33.92
N LEU A 18 20.21 -6.31 -34.35
CA LEU A 18 18.98 -6.83 -33.75
C LEU A 18 19.22 -7.34 -32.32
N VAL A 19 20.28 -8.12 -32.10
CA VAL A 19 20.63 -8.65 -30.78
C VAL A 19 20.99 -7.51 -29.82
N ILE A 20 21.79 -6.54 -30.27
CA ILE A 20 22.12 -5.34 -29.48
C ILE A 20 20.87 -4.50 -29.19
N GLY A 21 19.97 -4.34 -30.17
CA GLY A 21 18.70 -3.64 -29.99
C GLY A 21 17.80 -4.31 -28.95
N LEU A 22 17.77 -5.65 -28.92
CA LEU A 22 16.98 -6.43 -27.96
C LEU A 22 17.60 -6.49 -26.55
N THR A 23 18.92 -6.38 -26.41
CA THR A 23 19.60 -6.39 -25.09
C THR A 23 19.77 -5.01 -24.48
N LEU A 24 19.79 -3.95 -25.28
CA LEU A 24 19.94 -2.56 -24.81
C LEU A 24 18.62 -1.80 -24.65
N THR A 25 17.48 -2.38 -25.01
CA THR A 25 16.19 -1.83 -24.58
C THR A 25 15.98 -2.18 -23.11
N PRO A 26 16.08 -1.22 -22.16
CA PRO A 26 15.70 -1.47 -20.79
C PRO A 26 14.23 -1.90 -20.80
N GLY A 27 13.99 -3.16 -20.46
CA GLY A 27 12.62 -3.66 -20.32
C GLY A 27 11.89 -2.75 -19.33
N ARG A 28 10.66 -2.35 -19.67
CA ARG A 28 9.70 -1.84 -18.70
C ARG A 28 9.31 -3.00 -17.77
N ALA A 29 10.27 -3.47 -16.99
CA ALA A 29 10.02 -4.49 -16.00
C ALA A 29 9.06 -3.90 -14.96
N PRO A 30 8.07 -4.67 -14.48
CA PRO A 30 7.26 -4.26 -13.35
C PRO A 30 8.16 -3.83 -12.19
N ALA A 31 7.70 -2.91 -11.33
CA ALA A 31 8.47 -2.46 -10.18
C ALA A 31 8.98 -3.69 -9.41
N THR A 32 10.31 -3.87 -9.37
CA THR A 32 10.88 -5.09 -8.79
C THR A 32 10.56 -5.15 -7.31
N VAL A 33 10.47 -6.36 -6.74
CA VAL A 33 10.28 -6.57 -5.29
C VAL A 33 11.28 -5.74 -4.48
N ALA A 34 12.53 -5.68 -4.92
CA ALA A 34 13.58 -4.87 -4.29
C ALA A 34 13.27 -3.36 -4.31
N GLU A 35 12.71 -2.84 -5.41
CA GLU A 35 12.27 -1.45 -5.47
C GLU A 35 11.11 -1.17 -4.51
N GLN A 36 10.11 -2.05 -4.43
CA GLN A 36 8.97 -1.90 -3.50
C GLN A 36 9.48 -1.90 -2.06
N ARG A 37 10.35 -2.87 -1.73
CA ARG A 37 11.00 -3.04 -0.43
C ARG A 37 11.74 -1.78 0.04
N ALA A 38 12.48 -1.13 -0.85
CA ALA A 38 13.26 0.06 -0.51
C ALA A 38 12.39 1.28 -0.10
N ARG A 39 11.09 1.25 -0.40
CA ARG A 39 10.14 2.32 -0.07
C ARG A 39 9.37 2.07 1.23
N LEU A 40 9.53 0.90 1.84
CA LEU A 40 8.80 0.52 3.04
C LEU A 40 9.63 0.84 4.29
N PRO A 41 8.98 1.18 5.42
CA PRO A 41 9.64 1.32 6.71
C PRO A 41 10.44 0.07 7.11
N PRO A 42 11.29 0.15 8.14
CA PRO A 42 11.91 -1.04 8.71
C PRO A 42 10.87 -2.07 9.19
N PRO A 43 11.17 -3.38 9.13
CA PRO A 43 10.25 -4.40 9.58
C PRO A 43 10.09 -4.38 11.11
N ALA A 44 8.86 -4.59 11.60
CA ALA A 44 8.57 -4.87 12.99
C ALA A 44 8.71 -6.37 13.28
N THR A 45 9.29 -6.72 14.44
CA THR A 45 9.39 -8.11 14.90
C THR A 45 8.30 -8.38 15.92
N CYS A 46 7.37 -9.27 15.58
CA CYS A 46 6.18 -9.54 16.39
C CYS A 46 6.16 -11.00 16.85
N LYS A 47 5.48 -11.26 17.98
CA LYS A 47 5.26 -12.62 18.48
C LYS A 47 4.31 -13.39 17.57
N ASP A 48 3.25 -12.72 17.11
CA ASP A 48 2.29 -13.32 16.20
C ASP A 48 2.88 -13.43 14.78
N PRO A 49 2.80 -14.60 14.12
CA PRO A 49 3.34 -14.79 12.78
C PRO A 49 2.57 -14.02 11.69
N VAL A 50 1.32 -13.63 11.91
CA VAL A 50 0.47 -12.98 10.88
C VAL A 50 -0.18 -11.66 11.32
N ALA A 51 -0.64 -11.55 12.57
CA ALA A 51 -1.29 -10.34 13.08
C ALA A 51 -0.33 -9.14 13.08
N GLY A 52 -0.86 -7.96 12.77
CA GLY A 52 -0.09 -6.72 12.68
C GLY A 52 -0.52 -5.82 11.54
N VAL A 53 0.21 -4.73 11.38
CA VAL A 53 0.02 -3.75 10.32
C VAL A 53 1.04 -4.00 9.22
N TRP A 54 0.56 -4.24 8.01
CA TRP A 54 1.36 -4.56 6.84
C TRP A 54 1.20 -3.48 5.78
N GLN A 55 2.31 -2.93 5.28
CA GLN A 55 2.28 -1.87 4.27
C GLN A 55 2.93 -2.30 2.97
N SER A 56 2.31 -1.94 1.85
CA SER A 56 2.90 -2.00 0.52
C SER A 56 2.96 -0.61 -0.10
N HIS A 57 3.84 -0.44 -1.10
CA HIS A 57 3.97 0.82 -1.81
C HIS A 57 4.56 0.57 -3.20
N ALA A 58 3.68 0.58 -4.20
CA ALA A 58 4.02 0.15 -5.56
C ALA A 58 3.57 1.16 -6.60
N TYR A 59 4.30 1.18 -7.72
CA TYR A 59 3.97 1.96 -8.90
C TYR A 59 3.50 1.02 -10.01
N ASN A 60 2.32 1.28 -10.54
CA ASN A 60 1.78 0.62 -11.72
C ASN A 60 2.10 1.44 -12.98
N PRO A 61 3.04 0.98 -13.83
CA PRO A 61 3.45 1.72 -15.02
C PRO A 61 2.39 1.71 -16.12
N MET A 62 1.41 0.81 -16.08
CA MET A 62 0.36 0.74 -17.10
C MET A 62 -0.64 1.89 -16.96
N TYR A 63 -0.94 2.27 -15.71
CA TYR A 63 -1.92 3.32 -15.39
C TYR A 63 -1.29 4.61 -14.88
N GLU A 64 0.05 4.65 -14.79
CA GLU A 64 0.79 5.73 -14.13
C GLU A 64 0.23 6.03 -12.73
N GLU A 65 -0.03 4.95 -11.99
CA GLU A 65 -0.71 4.99 -10.70
C GLU A 65 0.24 4.52 -9.60
N TRP A 66 0.20 5.23 -8.48
CA TRP A 66 0.77 4.76 -7.23
C TRP A 66 -0.34 4.19 -6.37
N GLY A 67 -0.07 3.03 -5.78
CA GLY A 67 -0.89 2.39 -4.77
C GLY A 67 -0.09 2.17 -3.50
N ARG A 68 -0.67 2.57 -2.37
CA ARG A 68 -0.16 2.24 -1.04
C ARG A 68 -1.28 1.54 -0.28
N PHE A 69 -1.08 0.24 -0.05
CA PHE A 69 -2.00 -0.54 0.77
C PHE A 69 -1.49 -0.63 2.19
N THR A 70 -2.41 -0.53 3.15
CA THR A 70 -2.18 -0.90 4.55
C THR A 70 -3.18 -1.98 4.92
N LEU A 71 -2.68 -3.16 5.31
CA LEU A 71 -3.49 -4.23 5.88
C LEU A 71 -3.34 -4.16 7.39
N THR A 72 -4.44 -3.97 8.10
CA THR A 72 -4.49 -4.19 9.54
C THR A 72 -5.07 -5.57 9.73
N ILE A 73 -4.25 -6.56 10.10
CA ILE A 73 -4.66 -7.96 10.24
C ILE A 73 -4.68 -8.33 11.72
N ARG A 74 -5.80 -8.90 12.16
CA ARG A 74 -6.01 -9.43 13.51
C ARG A 74 -6.47 -10.88 13.42
N ARG A 75 -6.24 -11.65 14.48
CA ARG A 75 -6.86 -12.96 14.63
C ARG A 75 -8.29 -12.80 15.11
N VAL A 76 -9.19 -13.63 14.59
CA VAL A 76 -10.52 -13.78 15.18
C VAL A 76 -10.37 -14.43 16.55
N GLU A 77 -11.08 -13.90 17.55
CA GLU A 77 -11.03 -14.42 18.92
C GLU A 77 -11.35 -15.93 18.97
N GLY A 78 -10.47 -16.71 19.61
CA GLY A 78 -10.61 -18.16 19.70
C GLY A 78 -10.25 -18.93 18.43
N SER A 79 -9.72 -18.28 17.39
CA SER A 79 -9.31 -18.94 16.14
C SER A 79 -7.80 -18.81 15.88
N GLU A 80 -7.17 -19.94 15.58
CA GLU A 80 -5.76 -20.01 15.18
C GLU A 80 -5.55 -19.78 13.68
N THR A 81 -6.63 -19.78 12.89
CA THR A 81 -6.51 -19.72 11.43
C THR A 81 -7.35 -18.63 10.78
N GLU A 82 -8.38 -18.13 11.44
CA GLU A 82 -9.25 -17.10 10.87
C GLU A 82 -8.71 -15.71 11.20
N LEU A 83 -8.78 -14.84 10.19
CA LEU A 83 -8.30 -13.46 10.27
C LEU A 83 -9.45 -12.49 10.00
N GLU A 84 -9.37 -11.33 10.63
CA GLU A 84 -10.24 -10.19 10.38
C GLU A 84 -9.41 -8.90 10.34
N GLY A 85 -10.00 -7.83 9.83
CA GLY A 85 -9.37 -6.52 9.87
C GLY A 85 -9.82 -5.56 8.79
N GLU A 86 -8.88 -4.74 8.31
CA GLU A 86 -9.15 -3.69 7.34
C GLU A 86 -8.05 -3.63 6.27
N ILE A 87 -8.44 -3.33 5.03
CA ILE A 87 -7.55 -2.96 3.94
C ILE A 87 -7.79 -1.49 3.62
N LEU A 88 -6.77 -0.67 3.73
CA LEU A 88 -6.78 0.73 3.32
C LEU A 88 -5.96 0.89 2.04
N ASN A 89 -6.53 1.47 0.99
CA ASN A 89 -5.81 1.82 -0.23
C ASN A 89 -5.78 3.35 -0.43
N GLU A 90 -4.57 3.90 -0.37
CA GLU A 90 -4.27 5.25 -0.84
C GLU A 90 -3.74 5.16 -2.27
N SER A 91 -4.45 5.76 -3.23
CA SER A 91 -4.08 5.71 -4.64
C SER A 91 -4.06 7.10 -5.28
N TRP A 92 -3.07 7.33 -6.15
CA TRP A 92 -2.97 8.57 -6.92
C TRP A 92 -2.30 8.35 -8.26
N TYR A 93 -2.74 9.09 -9.28
CA TYR A 93 -2.03 9.15 -10.56
C TYR A 93 -0.83 10.11 -10.49
N GLY A 94 0.28 9.71 -11.11
CA GLY A 94 1.49 10.51 -11.17
C GLY A 94 2.68 9.78 -11.79
N PRO A 95 3.77 10.50 -12.10
CA PRO A 95 4.98 9.90 -12.64
C PRO A 95 5.66 8.97 -11.61
N LYS A 96 6.49 8.02 -12.10
CA LYS A 96 7.32 7.12 -11.25
C LYS A 96 8.27 7.86 -10.29
N THR A 97 8.49 9.16 -10.47
CA THR A 97 9.32 9.96 -9.56
C THR A 97 8.55 10.51 -8.36
N GLU A 98 7.22 10.43 -8.37
CA GLU A 98 6.35 11.04 -7.37
C GLU A 98 5.84 9.99 -6.36
N THR A 99 6.76 9.50 -5.52
CA THR A 99 6.51 8.45 -4.50
C THR A 99 5.63 8.90 -3.33
N VAL A 100 5.22 10.16 -3.29
CA VAL A 100 4.28 10.70 -2.31
C VAL A 100 3.28 11.52 -3.09
N ARG A 101 1.99 11.45 -2.73
CA ARG A 101 0.98 12.26 -3.38
C ARG A 101 1.39 13.74 -3.41
N GLY A 102 1.40 14.33 -4.59
CA GLY A 102 1.52 15.77 -4.76
C GLY A 102 0.15 16.45 -4.90
N PRO A 103 0.10 17.72 -5.34
CA PRO A 103 -1.15 18.49 -5.39
C PRO A 103 -2.19 17.93 -6.37
N CYS A 104 -3.47 18.28 -6.16
CA CYS A 104 -4.55 18.02 -7.13
C CYS A 104 -4.29 18.80 -8.43
N ARG A 105 -3.82 18.12 -9.48
CA ARG A 105 -3.63 18.71 -10.82
C ARG A 105 -4.41 17.91 -11.86
N ASN A 106 -5.74 17.97 -11.79
CA ASN A 106 -6.66 17.23 -12.68
C ASN A 106 -6.37 15.72 -12.76
N ARG A 107 -6.03 15.12 -11.61
CA ARG A 107 -5.66 13.72 -11.51
C ARG A 107 -6.44 13.06 -10.40
N LEU A 108 -6.73 11.78 -10.57
CA LEU A 108 -7.43 10.98 -9.59
C LEU A 108 -6.52 10.76 -8.38
N GLN A 109 -7.03 11.06 -7.19
CA GLN A 109 -6.44 10.73 -5.90
C GLN A 109 -7.56 10.37 -4.95
N TYR A 110 -7.44 9.25 -4.24
CA TYR A 110 -8.45 8.79 -3.31
C TYR A 110 -7.86 7.94 -2.19
N LEU A 111 -8.62 7.85 -1.11
CA LEU A 111 -8.43 6.91 -0.02
C LEU A 111 -9.70 6.09 0.13
N VAL A 112 -9.59 4.77 0.01
CA VAL A 112 -10.70 3.84 0.27
C VAL A 112 -10.29 2.87 1.36
N SER A 113 -11.24 2.47 2.19
CA SER A 113 -11.05 1.38 3.12
C SER A 113 -12.04 0.25 2.88
N MET A 114 -11.67 -0.95 3.30
CA MET A 114 -12.46 -2.15 3.18
C MET A 114 -12.38 -2.96 4.48
N ASP A 115 -13.53 -3.30 5.04
CA ASP A 115 -13.58 -4.38 6.02
C ASP A 115 -13.11 -5.66 5.35
N ALA A 116 -12.29 -6.45 6.05
CA ALA A 116 -11.61 -7.59 5.45
C ALA A 116 -11.58 -8.81 6.36
N VAL A 117 -11.58 -9.97 5.72
CA VAL A 117 -11.46 -11.27 6.38
C VAL A 117 -10.45 -12.13 5.63
N GLY A 118 -9.97 -13.16 6.30
CA GLY A 118 -8.97 -14.02 5.72
C GLY A 118 -8.69 -15.29 6.49
N SER A 119 -7.64 -15.97 6.06
CA SER A 119 -7.12 -17.13 6.77
C SER A 119 -5.60 -17.19 6.72
N TYR A 120 -5.01 -17.79 7.76
CA TYR A 120 -3.60 -18.10 7.87
C TYR A 120 -3.39 -19.58 8.14
N ARG A 121 -2.67 -20.28 7.26
CA ARG A 121 -2.34 -21.71 7.42
C ARG A 121 -0.94 -21.95 6.87
N ASP A 122 -0.06 -22.53 7.69
CA ASP A 122 1.27 -22.97 7.25
C ASP A 122 2.12 -21.89 6.54
N GLY A 123 1.98 -20.62 6.94
CA GLY A 123 2.70 -19.50 6.32
C GLY A 123 1.99 -18.87 5.12
N GLU A 124 0.92 -19.50 4.63
CA GLU A 124 0.05 -18.97 3.58
C GLU A 124 -1.03 -18.06 4.18
N VAL A 125 -1.26 -16.93 3.52
CA VAL A 125 -2.27 -15.94 3.87
C VAL A 125 -3.21 -15.76 2.69
N GLU A 126 -4.50 -15.78 2.95
CA GLU A 126 -5.52 -15.17 2.10
C GLU A 126 -6.21 -14.05 2.89
N PHE A 127 -6.31 -12.85 2.32
CA PHE A 127 -6.94 -11.70 2.97
C PHE A 127 -7.66 -10.85 1.93
N HIS A 128 -8.96 -10.61 2.10
CA HIS A 128 -9.78 -9.96 1.09
C HIS A 128 -10.84 -9.03 1.68
N GLY A 129 -11.14 -7.97 0.93
CA GLY A 129 -12.20 -7.04 1.27
C GLY A 129 -13.60 -7.66 1.13
N LEU A 130 -14.51 -7.25 1.99
CA LEU A 130 -15.93 -7.64 1.99
C LEU A 130 -16.83 -6.54 1.43
N SER A 131 -16.50 -5.29 1.77
CA SER A 131 -17.17 -4.10 1.31
C SER A 131 -16.17 -2.95 1.30
N TRP A 132 -16.40 -1.91 0.50
CA TRP A 132 -15.53 -0.74 0.45
C TRP A 132 -16.30 0.52 0.77
N LYS A 133 -15.59 1.49 1.34
CA LYS A 133 -16.05 2.85 1.56
C LYS A 133 -14.99 3.86 1.10
N MET A 134 -15.46 4.99 0.61
CA MET A 134 -14.61 6.15 0.33
C MET A 134 -14.33 6.86 1.66
N GLU A 135 -13.07 6.83 2.10
CA GLU A 135 -12.63 7.58 3.27
C GLU A 135 -12.37 9.04 2.91
N ASP A 136 -11.67 9.28 1.80
CA ASP A 136 -11.34 10.61 1.35
C ASP A 136 -11.33 10.70 -0.19
N ALA A 137 -12.19 11.56 -0.72
CA ALA A 137 -12.31 11.86 -2.13
C ALA A 137 -11.38 13.03 -2.51
N ILE A 138 -10.07 12.82 -2.40
CA ILE A 138 -9.06 13.88 -2.43
C ILE A 138 -9.10 14.70 -3.74
N CYS A 139 -9.01 14.04 -4.90
CA CYS A 139 -8.98 14.73 -6.20
C CYS A 139 -9.69 13.94 -7.30
N ALA A 140 -10.47 14.65 -8.14
CA ALA A 140 -11.09 14.12 -9.37
C ALA A 140 -11.91 12.82 -9.20
N VAL A 141 -12.41 12.57 -7.99
CA VAL A 141 -13.40 11.53 -7.70
C VAL A 141 -14.77 12.06 -8.10
N THR A 142 -15.56 11.26 -8.82
CA THR A 142 -16.90 11.63 -9.27
C THR A 142 -17.95 10.71 -8.66
N ASN A 143 -19.24 11.06 -8.77
CA ASN A 143 -20.34 10.22 -8.29
C ASN A 143 -20.44 8.86 -8.99
N ALA A 144 -19.74 8.66 -10.12
CA ALA A 144 -19.68 7.40 -10.84
C ALA A 144 -18.44 6.55 -10.46
N PHE A 145 -17.67 6.98 -9.44
CA PHE A 145 -16.52 6.23 -8.98
C PHE A 145 -16.96 4.89 -8.40
N GLY A 146 -16.32 3.82 -8.87
CA GLY A 146 -16.47 2.48 -8.34
C GLY A 146 -15.10 1.93 -7.97
N TYR A 147 -15.09 0.99 -7.04
CA TYR A 147 -13.90 0.32 -6.56
C TYR A 147 -14.14 -1.19 -6.53
N ASN A 148 -13.15 -1.98 -6.96
CA ASN A 148 -13.21 -3.43 -6.85
C ASN A 148 -12.51 -3.88 -5.57
N LEU A 149 -13.06 -4.86 -4.88
CA LEU A 149 -12.49 -5.33 -3.61
C LEU A 149 -11.17 -6.05 -3.86
N ASP A 150 -10.14 -5.62 -3.14
CA ASP A 150 -8.84 -6.27 -3.22
C ASP A 150 -8.85 -7.64 -2.54
N ARG A 151 -8.12 -8.59 -3.13
CA ARG A 151 -7.89 -9.92 -2.58
C ARG A 151 -6.42 -10.24 -2.69
N PHE A 152 -5.75 -10.30 -1.56
CA PHE A 152 -4.34 -10.66 -1.47
C PHE A 152 -4.21 -12.12 -1.06
N SER A 153 -3.40 -12.87 -1.81
CA SER A 153 -3.04 -14.26 -1.46
C SER A 153 -1.54 -14.48 -1.66
N GLY A 154 -0.91 -15.25 -0.77
CA GLY A 154 0.52 -15.54 -0.87
C GLY A 154 1.13 -16.05 0.43
N THR A 155 2.42 -15.83 0.62
CA THR A 155 3.19 -16.40 1.75
C THR A 155 3.93 -15.32 2.54
N ILE A 156 4.02 -15.52 3.86
CA ILE A 156 4.87 -14.70 4.73
C ILE A 156 6.25 -15.31 4.85
N ASP A 157 7.27 -14.51 4.55
CA ASP A 157 8.66 -14.75 4.94
C ASP A 157 8.89 -14.13 6.33
N HIS A 158 8.96 -14.97 7.35
CA HIS A 158 9.12 -14.57 8.74
C HIS A 158 10.53 -14.06 9.08
N GLU A 159 11.54 -14.38 8.28
CA GLU A 159 12.91 -13.92 8.55
C GLU A 159 13.07 -12.44 8.24
N ILE A 160 12.40 -11.98 7.17
CA ILE A 160 12.45 -10.58 6.72
C ILE A 160 11.15 -9.81 6.96
N GLN A 161 10.13 -10.48 7.54
CA GLN A 161 8.80 -9.94 7.85
C GLN A 161 8.11 -9.34 6.61
N GLU A 162 8.10 -10.12 5.53
CA GLU A 162 7.50 -9.72 4.24
C GLU A 162 6.42 -10.69 3.81
N PHE A 163 5.25 -10.15 3.48
CA PHE A 163 4.17 -10.89 2.85
C PHE A 163 4.29 -10.70 1.34
N GLN A 164 4.72 -11.76 0.66
CA GLN A 164 4.83 -11.82 -0.79
C GLN A 164 3.50 -12.32 -1.34
N SER A 165 2.74 -11.43 -1.97
CA SER A 165 1.37 -11.72 -2.37
C SER A 165 1.07 -11.34 -3.81
N VAL A 166 -0.09 -11.81 -4.25
CA VAL A 166 -0.73 -11.44 -5.50
C VAL A 166 -2.06 -10.80 -5.17
N ASN A 167 -2.30 -9.60 -5.69
CA ASN A 167 -3.62 -8.97 -5.68
C ASN A 167 -4.44 -9.51 -6.85
N ASN A 168 -5.70 -9.83 -6.58
CA ASN A 168 -6.68 -10.16 -7.60
C ASN A 168 -8.00 -9.45 -7.30
N ASP A 169 -8.09 -8.19 -7.73
CA ASP A 169 -9.27 -7.33 -7.52
C ASP A 169 -10.42 -7.62 -8.51
N GLY A 170 -10.23 -8.51 -9.49
CA GLY A 170 -11.20 -8.74 -10.58
C GLY A 170 -11.37 -7.56 -11.55
N GLY A 171 -10.53 -6.54 -11.44
CA GLY A 171 -10.57 -5.28 -12.19
C GLY A 171 -9.25 -4.94 -12.85
N ARG A 172 -8.57 -3.90 -12.36
CA ARG A 172 -7.29 -3.41 -12.95
C ARG A 172 -6.07 -4.11 -12.37
N TYR A 173 -6.21 -4.69 -11.19
CA TYR A 173 -5.17 -5.35 -10.42
C TYR A 173 -5.44 -6.85 -10.33
N VAL A 174 -5.62 -7.49 -11.49
CA VAL A 174 -5.74 -8.96 -11.62
C VAL A 174 -4.34 -9.57 -11.74
N ASP A 175 -4.04 -10.50 -10.84
CA ASP A 175 -2.77 -11.22 -10.76
C ASP A 175 -1.54 -10.30 -10.65
N VAL A 176 -1.68 -9.19 -9.91
CA VAL A 176 -0.60 -8.21 -9.73
C VAL A 176 0.22 -8.53 -8.47
N PRO A 177 1.54 -8.81 -8.61
CA PRO A 177 2.40 -9.03 -7.46
C PRO A 177 2.49 -7.79 -6.56
N THR A 178 2.21 -7.97 -5.28
CA THR A 178 2.26 -6.93 -4.25
C THR A 178 3.10 -7.42 -3.08
N VAL A 179 4.08 -6.63 -2.66
CA VAL A 179 4.89 -6.98 -1.48
C VAL A 179 4.53 -6.07 -0.33
N PHE A 180 4.18 -6.70 0.78
CA PHE A 180 3.94 -6.01 2.03
C PHE A 180 5.06 -6.26 3.00
N ARG A 181 5.32 -5.27 3.86
CA ARG A 181 6.19 -5.41 5.01
C ARG A 181 5.40 -5.15 6.28
N ARG A 182 5.64 -5.95 7.31
CA ARG A 182 5.07 -5.69 8.64
C ARG A 182 5.75 -4.48 9.26
N VAL A 183 5.00 -3.41 9.52
CA VAL A 183 5.50 -2.15 10.07
C VAL A 183 5.14 -1.95 11.54
N SER A 184 4.14 -2.68 12.05
CA SER A 184 3.75 -2.68 13.46
C SER A 184 3.17 -4.03 13.85
N CYS A 185 3.31 -4.38 15.12
CA CYS A 185 2.61 -5.52 15.71
C CYS A 185 1.18 -5.13 16.07
N ASP A 186 0.29 -6.12 16.09
CA ASP A 186 -1.02 -6.02 16.71
C ASP A 186 -0.86 -6.35 18.20
N ASP A 187 -0.03 -5.55 18.88
CA ASP A 187 0.14 -5.66 20.33
C ASP A 187 -1.00 -4.87 20.98
N SER A 188 -2.24 -5.34 20.79
CA SER A 188 -3.35 -4.94 21.65
C SER A 188 -3.17 -5.61 23.02
N GLU A 189 -2.10 -5.27 23.74
CA GLU A 189 -2.24 -5.22 25.18
C GLU A 189 -3.11 -3.99 25.46
N ASP A 190 -4.22 -4.20 26.17
CA ASP A 190 -5.16 -3.16 26.60
C ASP A 190 -4.44 -1.83 26.80
N VAL A 191 -4.65 -0.88 25.89
CA VAL A 191 -4.21 0.49 26.10
C VAL A 191 -5.08 1.00 27.23
N GLU A 192 -4.65 0.82 28.48
CA GLU A 192 -5.20 1.58 29.60
C GLU A 192 -5.28 3.03 29.13
N PRO A 193 -6.45 3.68 29.21
CA PRO A 193 -6.63 4.99 28.64
C PRO A 193 -5.57 5.90 29.23
N ARG A 194 -4.63 6.34 28.40
CA ARG A 194 -3.66 7.36 28.79
C ARG A 194 -4.50 8.57 29.17
N VAL A 195 -4.62 8.83 30.46
CA VAL A 195 -5.26 10.03 30.99
C VAL A 195 -4.48 11.21 30.42
N THR A 196 -4.96 11.77 29.31
CA THR A 196 -4.46 13.04 28.80
C THR A 196 -4.92 14.09 29.79
N MET A 197 -4.04 14.49 30.71
CA MET A 197 -4.24 15.75 31.42
C MET A 197 -4.22 16.85 30.37
N ALA A 198 -5.38 17.47 30.13
CA ALA A 198 -5.41 18.70 29.36
C ALA A 198 -4.44 19.69 30.03
N PRO A 199 -3.57 20.38 29.26
CA PRO A 199 -2.76 21.45 29.80
C PRO A 199 -3.69 22.44 30.51
N PRO A 200 -3.31 22.98 31.69
CA PRO A 200 -4.12 24.01 32.32
C PRO A 200 -4.31 25.16 31.32
N PRO A 201 -5.49 25.79 31.27
CA PRO A 201 -5.74 26.88 30.35
C PRO A 201 -4.69 27.97 30.54
N PHE A 202 -4.10 28.44 29.44
CA PHE A 202 -3.09 29.51 29.45
C PHE A 202 -3.62 30.85 29.97
N TYR A 203 -4.94 30.99 30.01
CA TYR A 203 -5.63 32.19 30.44
C TYR A 203 -6.53 31.87 31.63
N PRO A 204 -6.56 32.73 32.67
CA PRO A 204 -7.58 32.61 33.69
C PRO A 204 -8.96 32.73 33.04
N PRO A 205 -9.96 32.00 33.55
CA PRO A 205 -11.33 32.16 33.08
C PRO A 205 -11.72 33.63 33.23
N GLU A 206 -12.38 34.19 32.22
CA GLU A 206 -12.91 35.56 32.31
C GLU A 206 -13.84 35.63 33.52
N GLU A 207 -13.40 36.34 34.56
CA GLU A 207 -14.27 36.65 35.69
C GLU A 207 -15.45 37.43 35.15
N SER A 208 -16.62 36.78 35.16
CA SER A 208 -17.89 37.46 34.98
C SER A 208 -17.96 38.58 36.02
N SER A 209 -17.74 39.81 35.55
CA SER A 209 -17.81 41.02 36.34
C SER A 209 -19.14 41.09 37.10
N ARG A 210 -19.12 40.83 38.41
CA ARG A 210 -20.18 41.24 39.35
C ARG A 210 -19.69 41.06 40.78
N GLY A 211 -19.35 42.19 41.41
CA GLY A 211 -19.31 42.26 42.87
C GLY A 211 -18.21 43.13 43.48
N CYS A 212 -18.08 44.39 43.06
CA CYS A 212 -17.51 45.39 43.98
C CYS A 212 -18.59 45.75 45.00
N GLY A 213 -18.35 45.37 46.25
CA GLY A 213 -19.24 45.66 47.37
C GLY A 213 -19.43 47.17 47.59
N PHE A 214 -20.67 47.56 47.79
CA PHE A 214 -21.01 48.77 48.53
C PHE A 214 -21.73 48.33 49.80
N GLY A 215 -21.02 48.37 50.91
CA GLY A 215 -21.55 48.28 52.26
C GLY A 215 -20.92 49.38 53.10
N GLN A 216 -21.57 50.55 53.11
CA GLN A 216 -21.79 51.34 54.32
C GLN A 216 -23.26 51.22 54.64
#